data_AF-A0A9C7TG86-F1
#
_entry.id   AF-A0A9C7TG86-F1
#
_cell.length_a   1.000
_cell.length_b   1.000
_cell.length_c   1.000
_cell.angle_alpha   90.00
_cell.angle_beta   90.00
_cell.angle_gamma   90.00
#
_symmetry.space_group_name_H-M   'P 1'
#
loop_
_entity.id
_entity.type
_entity.pdbx_description
1 polymer ?
#
loop_
_entity_poly.entity_id
_entity_poly.type
_entity_poly.pdbx_seq_one_letter_code
_entity_poly.pdbx_strand_id
1 'polypeptide(L)'
;MEGIWWKIKDRVLKGAAVAAERAGELSRIGKVRLDIAKIKRDRGAVLEELGEKIYALDREGALGELGGREDIRKLIDRVKALEDELKIREAELEVLKKGEKASGEAGAP
;
A
#
# COMPACT_ATOMS: atom_id res chain seq x y z
N MET A 1 -41.19 -4.97 -31.77
CA MET A 1 -40.92 -5.08 -30.32
C MET A 1 -39.59 -5.74 -29.98
N GLU A 2 -39.00 -6.57 -30.86
CA GLU A 2 -37.68 -7.22 -30.64
C GLU A 2 -36.51 -6.24 -30.40
N GLY A 3 -36.50 -5.07 -31.03
CA GLY A 3 -35.41 -4.09 -30.88
C GLY A 3 -35.32 -3.41 -29.51
N ILE A 4 -36.39 -3.39 -28.70
CA ILE A 4 -36.38 -2.83 -27.35
C ILE A 4 -35.72 -3.82 -26.38
N TRP A 5 -36.06 -5.10 -26.50
CA TRP A 5 -35.46 -6.18 -25.71
C TRP A 5 -33.95 -6.29 -25.93
N TRP A 6 -33.50 -6.17 -27.19
CA TRP A 6 -32.07 -6.20 -27.52
C TRP A 6 -31.32 -5.02 -26.89
N LYS A 7 -31.88 -3.80 -26.94
CA LYS A 7 -31.30 -2.62 -26.30
C LYS A 7 -31.19 -2.75 -24.79
N ILE A 8 -32.18 -3.38 -24.14
CA ILE A 8 -32.13 -3.64 -22.69
C ILE A 8 -31.00 -4.62 -22.38
N LYS A 9 -30.92 -5.74 -23.11
CA LYS A 9 -29.86 -6.74 -22.93
C LYS A 9 -28.46 -6.14 -23.11
N ASP A 10 -28.27 -5.34 -24.16
CA ASP A 10 -27.00 -4.66 -24.42
C ASP A 10 -26.59 -3.70 -23.31
N ARG A 11 -27.55 -2.91 -22.78
CA ARG A 11 -27.31 -2.01 -21.64
C ARG A 11 -26.92 -2.78 -20.37
N VAL A 12 -27.61 -3.89 -20.08
CA VAL A 12 -27.31 -4.74 -18.92
C VAL A 12 -25.92 -5.36 -19.05
N LEU A 13 -25.56 -5.89 -20.22
CA LEU A 13 -24.24 -6.46 -20.46
C LEU A 13 -23.12 -5.42 -20.35
N LYS A 14 -23.32 -4.22 -20.91
CA LYS A 14 -22.37 -3.10 -20.77
C LYS A 14 -22.24 -2.64 -19.32
N GLY A 15 -23.34 -2.53 -18.59
CA GLY A 15 -23.33 -2.19 -17.17
C GLY A 15 -22.58 -3.22 -16.33
N ALA A 16 -22.79 -4.52 -16.61
CA ALA A 16 -22.06 -5.60 -15.94
C ALA A 16 -20.55 -5.55 -16.23
N ALA A 17 -20.16 -5.26 -17.48
CA ALA A 17 -18.75 -5.11 -17.85
C ALA A 17 -18.08 -3.95 -17.11
N VAL A 18 -18.73 -2.78 -17.05
CA VAL A 18 -18.22 -1.61 -16.31
C VAL A 18 -18.13 -1.89 -14.81
N ALA A 19 -19.12 -2.56 -14.23
CA ALA A 19 -19.10 -2.93 -12.82
C ALA A 19 -17.95 -3.89 -12.49
N ALA A 20 -17.70 -4.88 -13.36
CA ALA A 20 -16.59 -5.82 -13.20
C ALA A 20 -15.23 -5.13 -13.30
N GLU A 21 -15.06 -4.20 -14.24
CA GLU A 21 -13.85 -3.40 -14.38
C GLU A 21 -13.57 -2.57 -13.12
N ARG A 22 -14.57 -1.83 -12.64
CA ARG A 22 -14.47 -1.04 -11.39
C ARG A 22 -14.17 -1.91 -10.18
N ALA A 23 -14.80 -3.08 -10.06
CA ALA A 23 -14.50 -4.03 -9.00
C ALA A 23 -13.03 -4.48 -9.06
N GLY A 24 -12.49 -4.72 -10.26
CA GLY A 24 -11.09 -5.06 -10.47
C GLY A 24 -10.13 -3.92 -10.10
N GLU A 25 -10.48 -2.66 -10.36
CA GLU A 25 -9.72 -1.48 -9.93
C GLU A 25 -9.69 -1.34 -8.40
N LEU A 26 -10.87 -1.42 -7.77
CA LEU A 26 -11.00 -1.35 -6.31
C LEU A 26 -10.26 -2.48 -5.60
N SER A 27 -10.29 -3.69 -6.17
CA SER A 27 -9.54 -4.83 -5.64
C SER A 27 -8.02 -4.57 -5.66
N ARG A 28 -7.50 -4.02 -6.76
CA ARG A 28 -6.07 -3.65 -6.87
C ARG A 28 -5.69 -2.56 -5.85
N ILE A 29 -6.51 -1.52 -5.71
CA ILE A 29 -6.32 -0.48 -4.69
C ILE A 29 -6.33 -1.07 -3.28
N GLY A 30 -7.28 -1.97 -3.00
CA GLY A 30 -7.40 -2.65 -1.72
C GLY A 30 -6.16 -3.46 -1.37
N LYS A 31 -5.61 -4.20 -2.34
CA LYS A 31 -4.36 -4.95 -2.17
C LYS A 31 -3.18 -4.04 -1.80
N VAL A 32 -2.96 -2.96 -2.56
CA VAL A 32 -1.85 -2.03 -2.28
C VAL A 32 -2.01 -1.38 -0.89
N ARG A 33 -3.24 -1.05 -0.48
CA ARG A 33 -3.51 -0.54 0.88
C ARG A 33 -3.15 -1.54 1.98
N LEU A 34 -3.47 -2.82 1.79
CA LEU A 34 -3.09 -3.88 2.72
C LEU A 34 -1.57 -4.04 2.80
N ASP A 35 -0.89 -4.00 1.65
CA ASP A 35 0.57 -4.07 1.59
C ASP A 35 1.21 -2.89 2.35
N ILE A 36 0.71 -1.66 2.15
CA ILE A 36 1.15 -0.47 2.89
C ILE A 36 0.93 -0.65 4.41
N ALA A 37 -0.24 -1.14 4.82
CA ALA A 37 -0.54 -1.36 6.24
C ALA A 37 0.42 -2.38 6.87
N LYS A 38 0.73 -3.46 6.14
CA LYS A 38 1.71 -4.45 6.56
C LYS A 38 3.11 -3.83 6.70
N ILE A 39 3.59 -3.09 5.69
CA ILE A 39 4.90 -2.42 5.74
C ILE A 39 4.99 -1.46 6.92
N LYS A 40 3.93 -0.67 7.19
CA LYS A 40 3.87 0.25 8.34
C LYS A 40 3.96 -0.49 9.67
N ARG A 41 3.24 -1.60 9.81
CA ARG A 41 3.29 -2.46 11.00
C ARG A 41 4.69 -3.06 11.20
N ASP A 42 5.27 -3.61 10.13
CA ASP A 42 6.58 -4.26 10.19
C ASP A 42 7.69 -3.22 10.49
N ARG A 43 7.61 -2.02 9.91
CA ARG A 43 8.50 -0.89 10.25
C ARG A 43 8.36 -0.49 11.71
N GLY A 44 7.13 -0.45 12.24
CA GLY A 44 6.86 -0.18 13.65
C GLY A 44 7.57 -1.17 14.57
N ALA A 45 7.43 -2.48 14.30
CA ALA A 45 8.08 -3.52 15.09
C ALA A 45 9.62 -3.43 15.07
N VAL A 46 10.22 -3.10 13.92
CA VAL A 46 11.69 -2.93 13.83
C VAL A 46 12.15 -1.68 14.59
N LEU A 47 11.38 -0.59 14.56
CA LEU A 47 11.68 0.61 15.33
C LEU A 47 11.54 0.39 16.84
N GLU A 48 10.56 -0.41 17.26
CA GLU A 48 10.41 -0.83 18.65
C GLU A 48 11.64 -1.61 19.13
N GLU A 49 12.06 -2.64 18.38
CA GLU A 49 13.27 -3.42 18.70
C GLU A 49 14.53 -2.54 18.72
N LEU A 50 14.66 -1.61 17.77
CA LEU A 50 15.77 -0.66 17.75
C LEU A 50 15.76 0.25 18.98
N GLY A 51 14.58 0.76 19.35
CA GLY A 51 14.39 1.61 20.52
C GLY A 51 14.74 0.87 21.82
N GLU A 52 14.31 -0.39 21.97
CA GLU A 52 14.66 -1.24 23.12
C GLU A 52 16.17 -1.40 23.26
N LYS A 53 16.87 -1.68 22.16
CA LYS A 53 18.33 -1.83 22.16
C LYS A 53 19.05 -0.54 22.52
N ILE A 54 18.62 0.59 21.95
CA ILE A 54 19.20 1.90 22.26
C ILE A 54 18.97 2.25 23.73
N TYR A 55 17.76 2.02 24.24
CA TYR A 55 17.43 2.26 25.65
C TYR A 55 18.25 1.38 26.60
N ALA A 56 18.45 0.10 26.26
CA ALA A 56 19.31 -0.79 27.04
C ALA A 56 20.77 -0.27 27.11
N LEU A 57 21.33 0.18 25.98
CA LEU A 57 22.67 0.77 25.95
C LEU A 57 22.77 2.03 26.80
N ASP A 58 21.77 2.91 26.76
CA ASP A 58 21.72 4.11 27.58
C ASP A 58 21.75 3.76 29.08
N ARG A 59 20.93 2.78 29.50
CA ARG A 59 20.93 2.30 30.89
C ARG A 59 22.26 1.68 31.32
N GLU A 60 22.98 1.08 30.39
CA GLU A 60 24.30 0.48 30.63
C GLU A 60 25.44 1.51 30.57
N GLY A 61 25.15 2.78 30.23
CA GLY A 61 26.16 3.81 30.01
C GLY A 61 27.02 3.56 28.75
N ALA A 62 26.56 2.66 27.87
CA ALA A 62 27.27 2.16 26.70
C ALA A 62 26.77 2.77 25.38
N LEU A 63 26.04 3.89 25.43
CA LEU A 63 25.46 4.52 24.23
C LEU A 63 26.53 4.90 23.18
N GLY A 64 27.75 5.22 23.62
CA GLY A 64 28.89 5.47 22.73
C GLY A 64 29.31 4.28 21.86
N GLU A 65 28.92 3.04 22.22
CA GLU A 65 29.25 1.82 21.47
C GLU A 65 28.29 1.55 20.31
N LEU A 66 27.20 2.32 20.18
CA LEU A 66 26.11 2.09 19.22
C LEU A 66 26.62 1.89 17.79
N GLY A 67 27.60 2.71 17.36
CA GLY A 67 28.15 2.67 16.01
C GLY A 67 28.89 1.38 15.64
N GLY A 68 29.34 0.60 16.63
CA GLY A 68 30.07 -0.66 16.42
C GLY A 68 29.18 -1.91 16.42
N ARG A 69 27.89 -1.78 16.74
CA ARG A 69 26.99 -2.92 16.92
C ARG A 69 26.29 -3.31 15.62
N GLU A 70 26.66 -4.49 15.09
CA GLU A 70 26.14 -5.02 13.83
C GLU A 70 24.62 -5.28 13.87
N ASP A 71 24.08 -5.71 15.01
CA ASP A 71 22.65 -5.95 15.19
C ASP A 71 21.84 -4.65 15.08
N ILE A 72 22.31 -3.55 15.70
CA ILE A 72 21.73 -2.22 15.54
C ILE A 72 21.81 -1.77 14.08
N ARG A 73 22.96 -2.01 13.43
CA ARG A 73 23.12 -1.64 12.02
C ARG A 73 22.12 -2.37 11.12
N LYS A 74 21.91 -3.67 11.34
CA LYS A 74 20.91 -4.47 10.62
C LYS A 74 19.50 -3.93 10.80
N LEU A 75 19.12 -3.49 11.99
CA LEU A 75 17.81 -2.90 12.24
C LEU A 75 17.64 -1.58 11.49
N ILE A 76 18.65 -0.70 11.52
CA ILE A 76 18.64 0.56 10.77
C ILE A 76 18.50 0.30 9.27
N ASP A 77 19.28 -0.62 8.72
CA ASP A 77 19.23 -0.94 7.29
C ASP A 77 17.88 -1.57 6.90
N ARG A 78 17.27 -2.36 7.80
CA ARG A 78 15.92 -2.89 7.62
C ARG A 78 14.85 -1.81 7.64
N VAL A 79 14.93 -0.83 8.55
CA VAL A 79 14.01 0.33 8.56
C VAL A 79 14.09 1.08 7.24
N LYS A 80 15.31 1.36 6.75
CA LYS A 80 15.49 2.05 5.46
C LYS A 80 14.87 1.28 4.29
N ALA A 81 15.10 -0.03 4.23
CA ALA A 81 14.51 -0.87 3.19
C ALA A 81 12.97 -0.82 3.21
N LEU A 82 12.37 -0.89 4.40
CA LEU A 82 10.91 -0.77 4.57
C LEU A 82 10.39 0.62 4.21
N GLU A 83 11.14 1.68 4.51
CA GLU A 83 10.77 3.05 4.13
C GLU A 83 10.82 3.27 2.61
N ASP A 84 11.80 2.68 1.93
CA ASP A 84 11.90 2.77 0.47
C ASP A 84 10.80 1.93 -0.20
N GLU A 85 10.51 0.73 0.32
CA GLU A 85 9.37 -0.07 -0.14
C GLU A 85 8.04 0.67 0.08
N LEU A 86 7.87 1.32 1.23
CA LEU A 86 6.69 2.11 1.55
C LEU A 86 6.47 3.23 0.53
N LYS A 87 7.52 3.99 0.19
CA LYS A 87 7.45 5.06 -0.82
C LYS A 87 6.99 4.53 -2.18
N ILE A 88 7.52 3.38 -2.60
CA ILE A 88 7.14 2.74 -3.87
C ILE A 88 5.65 2.39 -3.87
N ARG A 89 5.15 1.77 -2.79
CA ARG A 89 3.73 1.38 -2.69
C ARG A 89 2.78 2.57 -2.55
N GLU A 90 3.19 3.61 -1.83
CA GLU A 90 2.41 4.85 -1.74
C GLU A 90 2.33 5.55 -3.11
N ALA A 91 3.41 5.57 -3.88
CA ALA A 91 3.40 6.08 -5.25
C ALA A 91 2.51 5.24 -6.18
N GLU A 92 2.57 3.91 -6.10
CA GLU A 92 1.69 2.99 -6.84
C GLU A 92 0.21 3.27 -6.53
N LEU A 93 -0.13 3.43 -5.25
CA LEU A 93 -1.49 3.74 -4.81
C LEU A 93 -1.99 5.07 -5.39
N GLU A 94 -1.15 6.10 -5.44
CA GLU A 94 -1.53 7.39 -6.01
C GLU A 94 -1.75 7.32 -7.52
N VAL A 95 -0.96 6.52 -8.24
CA VAL A 95 -1.20 6.25 -9.68
C VAL A 95 -2.53 5.53 -9.88
N LEU A 96 -2.81 4.48 -9.10
CA LEU A 96 -4.06 3.72 -9.21
C LEU A 96 -5.30 4.59 -8.91
N LYS A 97 -5.25 5.43 -7.87
CA LYS A 97 -6.34 6.37 -7.55
C LYS A 97 -6.58 7.41 -8.64
N LYS A 98 -5.53 7.90 -9.31
CA LYS A 98 -5.69 8.83 -10.44
C LYS A 98 -6.31 8.15 -11.64
N GLY A 99 -5.95 6.89 -11.91
CA GLY A 99 -6.59 6.06 -12.94
C GLY A 99 -8.08 5.84 -12.67
N GLU A 100 -8.44 5.48 -11.43
CA GLU A 100 -9.84 5.29 -10.99
C GLU A 100 -10.69 6.56 -11.17
N LYS A 101 -10.13 7.74 -10.86
CA LYS A 101 -10.85 9.01 -11.04
C LYS A 101 -11.13 9.31 -12.51
N ALA A 102 -10.16 9.05 -13.39
CA ALA A 102 -10.31 9.24 -14.83
C ALA A 102 -11.32 8.27 -15.46
N SER A 103 -11.38 7.01 -15.01
CA SER A 103 -12.38 6.02 -15.46
C SER A 103 -13.78 6.29 -14.88
N GLY A 104 -13.85 6.89 -13.69
CA GLY A 104 -15.09 7.34 -13.05
C GLY A 104 -15.81 8.45 -13.82
N GLU A 105 -15.08 9.43 -14.33
CA GLU A 105 -15.62 10.58 -15.08
C GLU A 105 -16.05 10.22 -16.50
N ALA A 106 -15.37 9.27 -17.16
CA ALA A 106 -15.73 8.81 -18.51
C ALA A 106 -17.01 7.94 -18.57
N GLY A 107 -17.49 7.45 -17.42
CA GLY A 107 -18.67 6.59 -17.30
C GLY A 107 -19.94 7.29 -16.80
N ALA A 108 -19.91 8.62 -16.59
CA ALA A 108 -21.10 9.39 -16.24
C ALA A 108 -21.87 9.78 -17.53
N PRO A 109 -23.15 9.35 -17.70
CA PRO A 109 -23.98 9.82 -18.81
C PRO A 109 -24.39 11.28 -18.67
#